data_AF-A0A7K4KME6-F1
#
_entry.id   AF-A0A7K4KME6-F1
#
_cell.length_a   1.000
_cell.length_b   1.000
_cell.length_c   1.000
_cell.angle_alpha   90.00
_cell.angle_beta   90.00
_cell.angle_gamma   90.00
#
_symmetry.space_group_name_H-M   'P 1'
#
loop_
_entity.id
_entity.type
_entity.pdbx_description
1 polymer ?
#
loop_
_entity_poly.entity_id
_entity_poly.type
_entity_poly.pdbx_seq_one_letter_code
_entity_poly.pdbx_strand_id
1 'polypeptide(L)' 'ARRPQLIKQSMLELKLQAEESFVLKVVQLEELLQVRHSVFVIGNAGCGKSQV' A
#
# COMPACT_ATOMS: atom_id res chain seq x y z
N ALA A 1 -4.84 2.00 12.51
CA ALA A 1 -4.39 1.07 11.46
C ALA A 1 -5.61 0.54 10.72
N ARG A 2 -5.72 0.83 9.42
CA ARG A 2 -6.76 0.27 8.55
C ARG A 2 -6.72 -1.27 8.59
N ARG A 3 -7.88 -1.94 8.59
CA ARG A 3 -7.96 -3.41 8.67
C ARG A 3 -7.39 -4.05 7.40
N PRO A 4 -6.47 -5.04 7.48
CA PRO A 4 -5.87 -5.69 6.31
C PRO A 4 -6.87 -6.26 5.29
N GLN A 5 -8.05 -6.67 5.77
CA GLN A 5 -9.12 -7.21 4.92
C GLN A 5 -9.68 -6.17 3.96
N LEU A 6 -9.82 -4.91 4.39
CA LEU A 6 -10.26 -3.81 3.54
C LEU A 6 -9.24 -3.50 2.45
N ILE A 7 -7.95 -3.52 2.79
CA ILE A 7 -6.86 -3.29 1.82
C ILE A 7 -6.89 -4.40 0.75
N LYS A 8 -6.95 -5.67 1.17
CA LYS A 8 -7.06 -6.81 0.25
C LYS A 8 -8.29 -6.70 -0.67
N GLN A 9 -9.43 -6.28 -0.14
CA GLN A 9 -10.65 -6.11 -0.95
C GLN A 9 -10.51 -5.00 -1.99
N SER A 10 -9.99 -3.83 -1.60
CA SER A 10 -9.73 -2.73 -2.54
C SER A 10 -8.72 -3.12 -3.63
N MET A 11 -7.72 -3.95 -3.31
CA MET A 11 -6.79 -4.46 -4.31
C MET A 11 -7.47 -5.31 -5.37
N LEU A 12 -8.40 -6.18 -4.97
CA LEU A 12 -9.17 -7.02 -5.91
C LEU A 12 -10.09 -6.17 -6.78
N GLU A 13 -10.73 -5.15 -6.22
CA GLU A 13 -11.56 -4.19 -6.97
C GLU A 13 -10.75 -3.42 -8.02
N LEU A 14 -9.50 -3.06 -7.67
CA LEU A 14 -8.54 -2.42 -8.56
C LEU A 14 -7.85 -3.41 -9.52
N LYS A 15 -8.25 -4.69 -9.52
CA LYS A 15 -7.66 -5.77 -10.33
C LYS A 15 -6.15 -5.95 -10.12
N LEU A 16 -5.67 -5.64 -8.91
CA LEU A 16 -4.29 -5.85 -8.49
C LEU A 16 -4.11 -7.24 -7.88
N GLN A 17 -2.88 -7.72 -7.88
CA GLN A 17 -2.52 -8.95 -7.15
C GLN A 17 -2.56 -8.67 -5.65
N ALA A 18 -3.44 -9.33 -4.92
CA ALA A 18 -3.64 -9.19 -3.47
C ALA A 18 -2.50 -9.84 -2.65
N GLU A 19 -1.26 -9.45 -2.94
CA GLU A 19 -0.08 -9.94 -2.24
C GLU A 19 0.01 -9.35 -0.83
N GLU A 20 0.40 -10.18 0.13
CA GLU A 20 0.59 -9.73 1.52
C GLU A 20 1.72 -8.70 1.64
N SER A 21 2.73 -8.81 0.77
CA SER A 21 3.84 -7.86 0.67
C SER A 21 3.35 -6.44 0.36
N PHE A 22 2.28 -6.32 -0.45
CA PHE A 22 1.68 -5.04 -0.82
C PHE A 22 0.84 -4.49 0.34
N VAL A 23 0.05 -5.33 0.99
CA VAL A 23 -0.73 -4.94 2.17
C VAL A 23 0.19 -4.39 3.27
N LEU A 24 1.34 -5.03 3.50
CA LEU A 24 2.33 -4.55 4.46
C LEU A 24 2.87 -3.15 4.08
N LYS A 25 3.18 -2.92 2.80
CA LYS A 25 3.66 -1.61 2.31
C LYS A 25 2.62 -0.51 2.50
N VAL A 26 1.33 -0.79 2.27
CA VAL A 26 0.24 0.18 2.49
C VAL A 26 0.12 0.53 3.97
N VAL A 27 0.20 -0.47 4.86
CA VAL A 27 0.15 -0.22 6.32
C VAL A 27 1.35 0.61 6.77
N GLN A 28 2.56 0.27 6.31
CA GLN A 28 3.77 1.03 6.62
C GLN A 28 3.70 2.48 6.10
N LEU A 29 3.13 2.69 4.91
CA LEU A 29 2.92 4.04 4.38
C LEU A 29 1.96 4.84 5.26
N GLU A 30 0.83 4.25 5.68
CA GLU A 30 -0.15 4.88 6.59
C GLU A 30 0.53 5.30 7.90
N GLU A 31 1.33 4.42 8.51
CA GLU A 31 2.05 4.67 9.76
C GLU A 31 3.08 5.80 9.61
N LEU A 32 3.85 5.81 8.51
CA LEU A 32 4.84 6.86 8.26
C LEU A 32 4.21 8.22 8.02
N LEU A 33 3.05 8.29 7.37
CA LEU A 33 2.31 9.54 7.15
C LEU A 33 1.75 10.14 8.45
N GLN A 34 1.55 9.34 9.50
CA GLN A 34 1.17 9.88 10.82
C GLN A 34 2.28 10.70 11.47
N VAL A 35 3.54 10.48 11.07
CA VAL A 35 4.73 11.09 11.70
C VAL A 35 5.54 11.97 10.74
N ARG A 36 5.22 11.99 9.45
CA ARG A 36 5.94 12.76 8.42
C ARG A 36 4.97 13.43 7.46
N HIS A 37 5.27 14.69 7.11
CA HIS A 37 4.50 15.45 6.12
C HIS A 37 4.69 14.99 4.67
N SER A 38 5.74 14.21 4.41
CA SER A 38 6.03 13.67 3.08
C SER A 38 6.79 12.34 3.22
N VAL A 39 6.41 11.38 2.39
CA VAL A 39 7.01 10.04 2.33
C VAL A 39 7.30 9.73 0.86
N PHE A 40 8.47 9.17 0.58
CA PHE A 40 8.86 8.73 -0.77
C PHE A 40 8.70 7.21 -0.89
N VAL A 41 8.02 6.76 -1.95
CA VAL A 41 7.91 5.33 -2.29
C VAL A 41 8.99 4.96 -3.30
N ILE A 42 9.98 4.18 -2.88
CA ILE A 42 11.16 3.81 -3.70
C ILE A 42 10.97 2.42 -4.31
N GLY A 43 11.33 2.26 -5.59
CA GLY A 43 11.38 0.95 -6.27
C GLY A 43 11.18 1.04 -7.78
N ASN A 44 11.23 -0.12 -8.46
CA ASN A 44 11.15 -0.20 -9.92
C ASN A 44 9.75 0.17 -10.45
N ALA A 45 9.69 0.75 -11.65
CA ALA A 45 8.41 1.04 -12.33
C ALA A 45 7.63 -0.26 -12.60
N GLY A 46 6.30 -0.17 -12.66
CA GLY A 46 5.43 -1.33 -12.89
C GLY A 46 5.12 -2.20 -11.66
N CYS A 47 5.75 -1.96 -10.51
CA CYS A 47 5.54 -2.76 -9.29
C CYS A 47 4.44 -2.19 -8.34
N GLY A 48 3.41 -1.56 -8.89
CA GLY A 48 2.26 -1.06 -8.10
C GLY A 48 2.52 0.18 -7.23
N LYS A 49 3.66 0.88 -7.39
CA LYS A 49 4.03 2.02 -6.52
C LYS A 49 3.00 3.16 -6.48
N SER A 50 2.35 3.43 -7.62
CA SER A 50 1.33 4.49 -7.72
C SER A 50 -0.04 4.04 -7.24
N GLN A 51 -0.19 2.75 -6.93
CA GLN A 51 -1.42 2.16 -6.39
C GLN A 51 -1.34 1.91 -4.88
N VAL A 52 -0.21 2.23 -4.23
CA VAL A 52 -0.04 2.20 -2.76
C VAL A 52 -0.76 3.39 -2.12
#